data_AF-A0AAD3RGU9-F1
#
_entry.id   AF-A0AAD3RGU9-F1
#
_cell.length_a   1.000
_cell.length_b   1.000
_cell.length_c   1.000
_cell.angle_alpha   90.00
_cell.angle_beta   90.00
_cell.angle_gamma   90.00
#
_symmetry.space_group_name_H-M   'P 1'
#
loop_
_entity.id
_entity.type
_entity.pdbx_description
1 polymer ?
#
loop_
_entity_poly.entity_id
_entity_poly.type
_entity_poly.pdbx_seq_one_letter_code
_entity_poly.pdbx_strand_id
1 'polypeptide(L)'
;MRGGEATKHHFFESFKMALYGKAGIVTKGTEDRLVIALEPEAASVWCKKLPAEGFISQNHGGDSLEHSPGTQYIVDDCGGGTIDITVHEVLDGGDS
;
A
#
# COMPACT_ATOMS: atom_id res chain seq x y z
N MET A 1 -2.01 -18.00 -9.20
CA MET A 1 -2.25 -17.19 -10.41
C MET A 1 -2.23 -18.09 -11.65
N ARG A 2 -3.28 -18.08 -12.47
CA ARG A 2 -3.29 -18.79 -13.77
C ARG A 2 -2.42 -18.01 -14.75
N GLY A 3 -1.54 -18.67 -15.51
CA GLY A 3 -0.42 -18.04 -16.24
C GLY A 3 -0.72 -16.86 -17.18
N GLY A 4 -1.97 -16.69 -17.64
CA GLY A 4 -2.36 -15.53 -18.46
C GLY A 4 -2.48 -14.20 -17.70
N GLU A 5 -2.81 -14.24 -16.40
CA GLU A 5 -3.01 -13.03 -15.59
C GLU A 5 -1.67 -12.47 -15.07
N ALA A 6 -0.77 -13.36 -14.65
CA ALA A 6 0.60 -12.99 -14.26
C ALA A 6 1.37 -12.32 -15.41
N THR A 7 1.14 -12.75 -16.65
CA THR A 7 1.77 -12.15 -17.84
C THR A 7 1.29 -10.71 -18.06
N LYS A 8 0.00 -10.43 -17.87
CA LYS A 8 -0.55 -9.06 -17.97
C LYS A 8 -0.02 -8.16 -16.87
N HIS A 9 0.04 -8.65 -15.64
CA HIS A 9 0.58 -7.92 -14.50
C HIS A 9 2.05 -7.54 -14.74
N HIS A 10 2.87 -8.51 -15.13
CA HIS A 10 4.28 -8.25 -15.43
C HIS A 10 4.49 -7.21 -16.54
N PHE A 11 3.68 -7.27 -17.60
CA PHE A 11 3.73 -6.28 -18.67
C PHE A 11 3.38 -4.87 -18.17
N PHE A 12 2.31 -4.73 -17.39
CA PHE A 12 1.85 -3.43 -16.89
C PHE A 12 2.88 -2.78 -15.96
N GLU A 13 3.48 -3.56 -15.07
CA GLU A 13 4.53 -3.09 -14.17
C GLU A 13 5.79 -2.66 -14.94
N SER A 14 6.20 -3.45 -15.93
CA SER A 14 7.32 -3.10 -16.82
C SER A 14 7.05 -1.81 -17.60
N PHE A 15 5.82 -1.62 -18.07
CA PHE A 15 5.40 -0.41 -18.77
C PHE A 15 5.48 0.84 -17.89
N LYS A 16 4.96 0.79 -16.65
CA LYS A 16 5.06 1.90 -15.69
C LYS A 16 6.52 2.24 -15.38
N MET A 17 7.36 1.25 -15.12
CA MET A 17 8.78 1.46 -14.83
C MET A 17 9.52 2.15 -15.99
N ALA A 18 9.19 1.81 -17.23
CA ALA A 18 9.72 2.51 -18.39
C ALA A 18 9.28 3.99 -18.45
N LEU A 19 8.04 4.30 -18.06
CA LEU A 19 7.56 5.69 -17.96
C LEU A 19 8.26 6.46 -16.85
N TYR A 20 8.49 5.84 -15.68
CA TYR A 20 9.20 6.47 -14.57
C TYR A 20 10.64 6.84 -14.94
N GLY A 21 11.32 5.98 -15.71
CA GLY A 21 12.64 6.29 -16.26
C GLY A 21 12.60 7.48 -17.22
N LYS A 22 11.60 7.54 -18.11
CA LYS A 22 11.41 8.68 -19.04
C LYS A 22 11.09 9.99 -18.30
N ALA A 23 10.37 9.93 -17.19
CA ALA A 23 10.03 11.07 -16.36
C ALA A 23 11.17 11.52 -15.43
N GLY A 24 12.27 10.76 -15.36
CA GLY A 24 13.41 11.04 -14.47
C GLY A 24 13.13 10.75 -12.99
N ILE A 25 12.07 9.99 -12.68
CA ILE A 25 11.73 9.57 -11.31
C ILE A 25 12.72 8.49 -10.83
N VAL A 26 13.12 7.60 -11.74
CA VAL A 26 14.19 6.62 -11.53
C VAL A 26 15.29 6.84 -12.57
N THR A 27 16.53 6.61 -12.15
CA THR A 27 17.72 6.67 -13.01
C THR A 27 18.49 5.37 -12.90
N LYS A 28 19.46 5.17 -13.80
CA LYS A 28 20.31 3.98 -13.77
C LYS A 28 21.02 3.86 -12.42
N GLY A 29 20.80 2.76 -11.71
CA GLY A 29 21.35 2.50 -10.38
C GLY A 29 20.48 2.98 -9.21
N THR A 30 19.25 3.44 -9.46
CA THR A 30 18.29 3.81 -8.42
C THR A 30 16.93 3.11 -8.59
N GLU A 31 16.85 2.11 -9.47
CA GLU A 31 15.60 1.41 -9.79
C GLU A 31 15.02 0.67 -8.58
N ASP A 32 15.87 0.23 -7.65
CA ASP A 32 15.52 -0.45 -6.40
C ASP A 32 14.89 0.48 -5.34
N ARG A 33 14.96 1.80 -5.57
CA ARG A 33 14.39 2.81 -4.66
C ARG A 33 12.93 3.14 -4.95
N LEU A 34 12.32 2.48 -5.94
CA LEU A 34 10.93 2.67 -6.31
C LEU A 34 10.18 1.33 -6.25
N VAL A 35 9.05 1.33 -5.56
CA VAL A 35 8.12 0.21 -5.47
C VAL A 35 6.75 0.69 -5.93
N ILE A 36 6.03 -0.16 -6.66
CA ILE A 36 4.61 0.05 -6.95
C ILE A 36 3.83 -0.75 -5.90
N ALA A 37 2.94 -0.06 -5.20
CA ALA A 37 2.00 -0.64 -4.24
C ALA A 37 0.57 -0.44 -4.77
N LEU A 38 -0.40 -1.23 -4.29
CA LEU A 38 -1.79 -0.84 -4.48
C LEU A 38 -2.11 0.33 -3.54
N GLU A 39 -3.17 1.04 -3.87
CA GLU A 39 -3.69 2.14 -3.05
C GLU A 39 -3.94 1.74 -1.59
N PRO A 40 -4.57 0.59 -1.27
CA PRO A 40 -4.75 0.18 0.11
C PRO A 40 -3.43 -0.03 0.87
N GLU A 41 -2.40 -0.68 0.31
CA GLU A 41 -1.13 -0.84 1.04
C GLU A 41 -0.39 0.49 1.22
N ALA A 42 -0.44 1.38 0.22
CA ALA A 42 0.14 2.72 0.35
C ALA A 42 -0.54 3.51 1.48
N ALA A 43 -1.87 3.46 1.56
CA ALA A 43 -2.65 4.10 2.61
C ALA A 43 -2.31 3.50 3.99
N SER A 44 -2.24 2.17 4.11
CA SER A 44 -1.89 1.50 5.36
C SER A 44 -0.51 1.90 5.89
N VAL A 45 0.50 1.90 5.01
CA VAL A 45 1.88 2.28 5.38
C VAL A 45 1.93 3.75 5.82
N TRP A 46 1.13 4.62 5.21
CA TRP A 46 1.04 6.01 5.63
C TRP A 46 0.38 6.15 7.01
N CYS A 47 -0.80 5.55 7.20
CA CYS A 47 -1.53 5.58 8.48
C CYS A 47 -0.69 5.03 9.64
N LYS A 48 0.13 4.00 9.40
CA LYS A 48 1.06 3.45 10.39
C LYS A 48 2.15 4.43 10.84
N LYS A 49 2.52 5.41 10.01
CA LYS A 49 3.54 6.42 10.34
C LYS A 49 2.95 7.62 11.06
N LEU A 50 1.63 7.78 11.03
CA LEU A 50 0.96 8.89 11.69
C LEU A 50 0.89 8.64 13.20
N PRO A 51 1.00 9.72 13.99
CA PRO A 51 0.82 9.60 15.43
C PRO A 51 -0.66 9.34 15.74
N ALA A 52 -0.98 8.79 16.92
CA ALA A 52 -2.35 8.46 17.29
C ALA A 52 -3.26 9.70 17.35
N GLU A 53 -2.69 10.90 17.54
CA GLU A 53 -3.40 12.16 17.48
C GLU A 53 -4.06 12.36 16.10
N GLY A 54 -5.39 12.31 16.08
CA GLY A 54 -6.20 12.44 14.86
C GLY A 54 -6.92 11.15 14.48
N PHE A 55 -6.55 10.00 15.06
CA PHE A 55 -7.36 8.79 14.97
C PHE A 55 -8.43 8.78 16.05
N ILE A 56 -9.64 8.37 15.67
CA ILE A 56 -10.71 8.09 16.64
C ILE A 56 -10.42 6.71 17.23
N SER A 57 -9.70 6.65 18.35
CA SER A 57 -9.56 5.40 19.10
C SER A 57 -10.60 5.35 20.22
N GLN A 58 -11.48 4.35 20.18
CA GLN A 58 -12.20 3.91 21.36
C GLN A 58 -11.37 2.79 21.98
N ASN A 59 -10.57 3.10 23.01
CA ASN A 59 -9.83 2.16 23.86
C ASN A 59 -8.40 1.73 23.47
N HIS A 60 -7.70 2.39 22.53
CA HIS A 60 -6.26 2.15 22.35
C HIS A 60 -5.44 3.19 23.12
N GLY A 61 -4.64 2.71 24.09
CA GLY A 61 -3.80 3.55 24.96
C GLY A 61 -2.38 3.80 24.43
N GLY A 62 -2.13 3.57 23.14
CA GLY A 62 -0.82 3.73 22.51
C GLY A 62 -0.70 4.98 21.62
N ASP A 63 0.53 5.45 21.42
CA ASP A 63 0.88 6.67 20.67
C ASP A 63 0.74 6.53 19.13
N SER A 64 0.32 5.37 18.61
CA SER A 64 0.11 5.13 17.17
C SER A 64 -1.01 4.10 16.92
N LEU A 65 -1.51 4.03 15.68
CA LEU A 65 -2.45 2.99 15.25
C LEU A 65 -1.82 1.60 15.49
N GLU A 66 -2.45 0.81 16.37
CA GLU A 66 -1.94 -0.50 16.78
C GLU A 66 -2.18 -1.52 15.66
N HIS A 67 -1.10 -2.11 15.13
CA HIS A 67 -1.13 -3.14 14.08
C HIS A 67 -0.38 -4.38 14.58
N SER A 68 -0.76 -4.90 15.74
CA SER A 68 -0.27 -6.21 16.18
C SER A 68 -0.80 -7.30 15.24
N PRO A 69 -0.08 -8.43 15.07
CA PRO A 69 -0.60 -9.57 14.32
C PRO A 69 -2.03 -9.93 14.75
N GLY A 70 -2.88 -10.21 13.76
CA GLY A 70 -4.32 -10.42 13.95
C GLY A 70 -5.17 -9.14 13.96
N THR A 71 -4.56 -7.95 13.92
CA THR A 71 -5.33 -6.71 13.75
C THR A 71 -5.96 -6.69 12.37
N GLN A 72 -7.27 -6.50 12.31
CA GLN A 72 -8.02 -6.35 11.07
C GLN A 72 -8.46 -4.91 10.89
N TYR A 73 -8.31 -4.38 9.68
CA TYR A 73 -8.71 -3.02 9.36
C TYR A 73 -9.22 -2.93 7.92
N ILE A 74 -9.97 -1.87 7.64
CA ILE A 74 -10.55 -1.59 6.32
C ILE A 74 -9.89 -0.32 5.79
N VAL A 75 -9.54 -0.35 4.51
CA VAL A 75 -9.23 0.86 3.74
C VAL A 75 -10.41 1.14 2.82
N ASP A 76 -10.93 2.36 2.91
CA ASP A 76 -12.03 2.87 2.09
C ASP A 76 -11.53 4.08 1.29
N ASP A 77 -11.23 3.88 0.01
CA ASP A 77 -10.83 4.95 -0.90
C ASP A 77 -12.06 5.50 -1.65
N CYS A 78 -12.56 6.62 -1.15
CA CYS A 78 -13.70 7.33 -1.71
C CYS A 78 -13.26 8.37 -2.76
N GLY A 79 -12.88 7.88 -3.93
CA GLY A 79 -12.56 8.70 -5.09
C GLY A 79 -13.76 9.45 -5.70
N GLY A 80 -13.50 10.25 -6.75
CA GLY A 80 -14.54 11.07 -7.39
C GLY A 80 -15.61 10.30 -8.17
N GLY A 81 -15.41 9.00 -8.42
CA GLY A 81 -16.33 8.16 -9.19
C GLY A 81 -16.33 6.68 -8.83
N THR A 82 -15.46 6.26 -7.91
CA THR A 82 -15.39 4.89 -7.37
C THR A 82 -15.28 4.97 -5.85
N ILE A 83 -15.72 3.91 -5.20
CA ILE A 83 -15.44 3.65 -3.79
C ILE A 83 -14.79 2.27 -3.77
N ASP A 84 -13.50 2.24 -3.47
CA ASP A 84 -12.69 1.02 -3.44
C ASP A 84 -12.47 0.61 -1.99
N ILE A 85 -13.10 -0.50 -1.58
CA ILE A 85 -13.08 -1.00 -0.21
C ILE A 85 -12.21 -2.26 -0.15
N THR A 86 -11.20 -2.24 0.70
CA THR A 86 -10.30 -3.39 0.93
C THR A 86 -10.21 -3.73 2.41
N VAL A 87 -10.22 -5.02 2.75
CA VAL A 87 -10.06 -5.52 4.12
C VAL A 87 -8.70 -6.18 4.27
N HIS A 88 -7.94 -5.78 5.29
CA HIS A 88 -6.61 -6.32 5.59
C HIS A 88 -6.59 -6.95 6.98
N GLU A 89 -5.72 -7.95 7.13
CA GLU A 89 -5.30 -8.51 8.42
C GLU A 89 -3.78 -8.44 8.50
N VAL A 90 -3.26 -7.94 9.62
CA VAL A 90 -1.83 -7.90 9.87
C VAL A 90 -1.34 -9.30 10.22
N LEU A 91 -0.39 -9.83 9.45
CA LEU A 91 0.21 -11.15 9.67
C LEU A 91 1.46 -11.08 10.57
N ASP A 92 1.88 -12.23 11.10
CA ASP A 92 3.17 -12.37 11.79
C ASP A 92 4.32 -11.98 10.85
N GLY A 93 5.11 -10.97 11.23
CA GLY A 93 6.16 -10.37 10.39
C GLY A 93 5.79 -9.03 9.76
N GLY A 94 4.53 -8.60 9.85
CA GLY A 94 4.01 -7.34 9.29
C GLY A 94 3.66 -7.42 7.80
N ASP A 95 3.27 -6.28 7.22
CA ASP A 95 2.94 -6.17 5.80
C ASP A 95 4.21 -6.34 4.95
N SER A 96 4.40 -7.52 4.36
CA SER A 96 5.48 -7.84 3.42
C SER A 96 5.01 -7.84 1.98
#